data_AF-A0A973SU95-F1
#
_entry.id   AF-A0A973SU95-F1
#
_cell.length_a   1.000
_cell.length_b   1.000
_cell.length_c   1.000
_cell.angle_alpha   90.00
_cell.angle_beta   90.00
_cell.angle_gamma   90.00
#
_symmetry.space_group_name_H-M   'P 1'
#
loop_
_entity.id
_entity.type
_entity.pdbx_description
1 polymer ?
#
loop_
_entity_poly.entity_id
_entity_poly.type
_entity_poly.pdbx_seq_one_letter_code
_entity_poly.pdbx_strand_id
1 'polypeptide(L)'
;NSLNHYALGSIGEWLYTGVAGLDQAPDSVGYRDLLIRPFPGDLEWAAADYESPRGTISVRWEGVGDDFRLWTRIPPGASATVHLPGGQIRRVSSGDHTFGGDPA
;
A
#
# COMPACT_ATOMS: atom_id res chain seq x y z
N ASN A 1 -28.45 17.64 16.19
CA ASN A 1 -27.97 16.46 15.46
C ASN A 1 -27.41 16.97 14.13
N SER A 2 -26.15 16.71 13.83
CA SER A 2 -25.50 17.16 12.59
C SER A 2 -25.23 15.94 11.72
N LEU A 3 -25.63 15.99 10.45
CA LEU A 3 -25.46 14.91 9.47
C LEU A 3 -24.15 15.02 8.69
N ASN A 4 -23.24 15.90 9.13
CA ASN A 4 -21.96 16.17 8.47
C ASN A 4 -20.79 16.18 9.49
N HIS A 5 -20.71 15.12 10.30
CA HIS A 5 -19.58 14.89 11.21
C HIS A 5 -18.58 13.93 10.57
N TYR A 6 -17.34 14.38 10.41
CA TYR A 6 -16.26 13.60 9.80
C TYR A 6 -15.86 12.34 10.60
N ALA A 7 -16.29 12.21 11.86
CA ALA A 7 -15.92 11.11 12.74
C ALA A 7 -16.30 9.73 12.17
N LEU A 8 -17.38 9.67 11.40
CA LEU A 8 -17.77 8.45 10.67
C LEU A 8 -16.89 8.15 9.45
N GLY A 9 -16.18 9.17 8.94
CA GLY A 9 -15.22 9.04 7.84
C GLY A 9 -13.85 8.51 8.26
N SER A 10 -13.62 8.21 9.55
CA SER A 10 -12.37 7.64 10.06
C SER A 10 -12.01 6.30 9.42
N ILE A 11 -13.00 5.56 8.92
CA ILE A 11 -12.80 4.36 8.09
C ILE A 11 -11.92 4.63 6.86
N GLY A 12 -11.85 5.89 6.39
CA GLY A 12 -10.97 6.30 5.30
C GLY A 12 -9.52 5.91 5.54
N GLU A 13 -9.01 6.02 6.78
CA GLU A 13 -7.65 5.58 7.12
C GLU A 13 -7.46 4.09 6.80
N TRP A 14 -8.42 3.25 7.18
CA TRP A 14 -8.36 1.81 6.94
C TRP A 14 -8.42 1.43 5.45
N LEU A 15 -9.06 2.26 4.61
CA LEU A 15 -9.03 2.05 3.16
C LEU A 15 -7.61 2.23 2.60
N TYR A 16 -6.82 3.16 3.15
CA TYR A 16 -5.41 3.32 2.76
C TYR A 16 -4.51 2.25 3.40
N THR A 17 -4.55 2.12 4.72
CA THR A 17 -3.58 1.31 5.47
C THR A 17 -3.90 -0.18 5.49
N GLY A 18 -5.18 -0.55 5.40
CA GLY A 18 -5.66 -1.92 5.35
C GLY A 18 -5.86 -2.41 3.92
N VAL A 19 -6.85 -1.84 3.22
CA VAL A 19 -7.26 -2.33 1.88
C VAL A 19 -6.16 -2.12 0.85
N ALA A 20 -5.72 -0.88 0.63
CA ALA A 20 -4.57 -0.63 -0.26
C ALA A 20 -3.27 -1.14 0.36
N GLY A 21 -3.18 -1.13 1.69
CA GLY A 21 -2.00 -1.58 2.42
C GLY A 21 -0.87 -0.56 2.44
N LEU A 22 -1.14 0.72 2.13
CA LEU A 22 -0.17 1.80 2.11
C LEU A 22 -0.09 2.43 3.50
N ASP A 23 1.04 2.24 4.18
CA ASP A 23 1.27 2.79 5.51
C ASP A 23 2.71 3.28 5.68
N GLN A 24 2.94 4.04 6.75
CA GLN A 24 4.26 4.42 7.21
C GLN A 24 4.77 3.39 8.23
N ALA A 25 6.06 3.03 8.20
CA ALA A 25 6.63 2.20 9.26
C ALA A 25 6.55 2.92 10.63
N PRO A 26 6.39 2.20 11.77
CA PRO A 26 6.16 2.82 13.09
C PRO A 26 7.20 3.88 13.50
N ASP A 27 8.47 3.66 13.21
CA ASP A 27 9.58 4.55 13.58
C ASP A 27 10.02 5.49 12.44
N SER A 28 9.20 5.60 11.40
CA SER A 28 9.47 6.44 10.23
C SER A 28 8.85 7.82 10.39
N VAL A 29 9.36 8.78 9.63
CA VAL A 29 8.87 10.16 9.64
C VAL A 29 8.72 10.66 8.21
N GLY A 30 7.55 11.21 7.92
CA GLY A 30 7.22 11.77 6.62
C GLY A 30 7.41 10.73 5.51
N TYR A 31 6.98 9.49 5.76
CA TYR A 31 6.98 8.42 4.77
C TYR A 31 8.37 8.09 4.18
N ARG A 32 9.44 8.23 5.00
CA ARG A 32 10.80 7.83 4.60
C ARG A 32 10.92 6.32 4.40
N ASP A 33 10.40 5.59 5.38
CA ASP A 33 10.27 4.14 5.38
C ASP A 33 8.79 3.80 5.34
N LEU A 34 8.39 3.13 4.25
CA LEU A 34 7.02 2.73 3.96
C LEU A 34 6.80 1.27 4.34
N LEU A 35 5.57 0.96 4.72
CA LEU A 35 5.06 -0.39 4.86
C LEU A 35 3.98 -0.60 3.79
N ILE A 36 4.21 -1.56 2.89
CA ILE A 36 3.23 -1.96 1.88
C ILE A 36 2.76 -3.37 2.24
N ARG A 37 1.55 -3.47 2.79
CA ARG A 37 0.95 -4.73 3.23
C ARG A 37 -0.55 -4.76 2.91
N PRO A 38 -0.93 -5.04 1.66
CA PRO A 38 -2.33 -5.17 1.26
C PRO A 38 -3.07 -6.21 2.11
N PHE A 39 -4.33 -5.91 2.46
CA PHE A 39 -5.28 -6.87 3.02
C PHE A 39 -6.51 -6.98 2.10
N PRO A 40 -6.48 -7.89 1.11
CA PRO A 40 -7.53 -7.98 0.08
C PRO A 40 -8.93 -8.31 0.62
N GLY A 41 -9.04 -9.17 1.64
CA GLY A 41 -10.34 -9.73 2.04
C GLY A 41 -11.03 -10.40 0.86
N ASP A 42 -12.26 -10.00 0.57
CA ASP A 42 -13.07 -10.49 -0.56
C ASP A 42 -12.99 -9.57 -1.81
N LEU A 43 -12.10 -8.57 -1.82
CA LEU A 43 -11.94 -7.66 -2.94
C LEU A 43 -11.02 -8.25 -4.01
N GLU A 44 -11.37 -8.03 -5.28
CA GLU A 44 -10.57 -8.50 -6.43
C GLU A 44 -9.40 -7.56 -6.76
N TRP A 45 -9.51 -6.29 -6.41
CA TRP A 45 -8.47 -5.29 -6.66
C TRP A 45 -8.65 -4.07 -5.74
N ALA A 46 -7.56 -3.32 -5.54
CA ALA A 46 -7.61 -1.97 -4.99
C ALA A 46 -6.46 -1.11 -5.53
N ALA A 47 -6.66 0.20 -5.53
CA ALA A 47 -5.63 1.18 -5.86
C ALA A 47 -5.75 2.42 -4.96
N ALA A 48 -4.62 2.97 -4.56
CA ALA A 48 -4.54 4.21 -3.81
C ALA A 48 -3.27 5.00 -4.17
N ASP A 49 -3.43 6.31 -4.22
CA ASP A 49 -2.35 7.28 -4.29
C ASP A 49 -2.36 8.12 -3.00
N TYR A 50 -1.17 8.38 -2.46
CA TYR A 50 -0.99 9.23 -1.30
C TYR A 50 0.08 10.29 -1.57
N GLU A 51 -0.32 11.56 -1.47
CA GLU A 51 0.58 12.71 -1.59
C GLU A 51 1.37 12.90 -0.29
N SER A 52 2.59 12.37 -0.25
CA SER A 52 3.49 12.53 0.88
C SER A 52 4.38 13.78 0.74
N PRO A 53 5.04 14.24 1.82
CA PRO A 53 6.06 15.29 1.73
C PRO A 53 7.24 14.96 0.79
N ARG A 54 7.41 13.69 0.39
CA ARG A 54 8.48 13.22 -0.50
C ARG A 54 8.00 13.04 -1.96
N GLY A 55 6.71 13.26 -2.22
CA GLY A 55 6.05 13.00 -3.49
C GLY A 55 5.00 11.89 -3.38
N THR A 56 4.35 11.59 -4.51
CA THR A 56 3.28 10.60 -4.59
C THR A 56 3.80 9.19 -4.33
N ILE A 57 3.11 8.48 -3.44
CA ILE A 57 3.24 7.03 -3.24
C ILE A 57 2.02 6.39 -3.87
N SER A 58 2.23 5.41 -4.73
CA SER A 58 1.14 4.67 -5.38
C SER A 58 1.19 3.21 -4.97
N VAL A 59 0.04 2.62 -4.69
CA VAL A 59 -0.13 1.17 -4.52
C VAL A 59 -1.34 0.73 -5.33
N ARG A 60 -1.16 -0.32 -6.13
CA ARG A 60 -2.25 -1.02 -6.83
C ARG A 60 -2.02 -2.50 -6.70
N TRP A 61 -3.05 -3.26 -6.41
CA TRP A 61 -2.99 -4.71 -6.49
C TRP A 61 -4.25 -5.27 -7.12
N GLU A 62 -4.11 -6.45 -7.71
CA GLU A 62 -5.16 -7.22 -8.35
C GLU A 62 -4.97 -8.71 -8.04
N GLY A 63 -6.07 -9.46 -8.00
CA GLY A 63 -6.05 -10.91 -7.78
C GLY A 63 -5.97 -11.31 -6.32
N VAL A 64 -6.09 -12.62 -6.08
CA VAL A 64 -6.10 -13.24 -4.74
C VAL A 64 -5.28 -14.53 -4.81
N GLY A 65 -4.59 -14.88 -3.72
CA GLY A 65 -3.80 -16.11 -3.66
C GLY A 65 -2.62 -16.09 -4.64
N ASP A 66 -2.54 -17.11 -5.49
CA ASP A 66 -1.41 -17.31 -6.40
C ASP A 66 -1.40 -16.37 -7.61
N ASP A 67 -2.55 -15.78 -7.97
CA ASP A 67 -2.67 -14.82 -9.07
C ASP A 67 -2.44 -13.36 -8.65
N PHE A 68 -2.02 -13.13 -7.40
CA PHE A 68 -1.85 -11.80 -6.85
C PHE A 68 -0.73 -11.02 -7.55
N ARG A 69 -1.05 -9.81 -8.00
CA ARG A 69 -0.11 -8.86 -8.60
C ARG A 69 -0.18 -7.53 -7.86
N LEU A 70 0.98 -6.94 -7.62
CA LEU A 70 1.15 -5.68 -6.90
C LEU A 70 2.09 -4.76 -7.67
N TRP A 71 1.63 -3.53 -7.91
CA TRP A 71 2.41 -2.42 -8.42
C TRP A 71 2.54 -1.37 -7.34
N THR A 72 3.74 -0.81 -7.19
CA THR A 72 3.95 0.31 -6.29
C THR A 72 4.99 1.29 -6.79
N ARG A 73 4.73 2.57 -6.54
CA ARG A 73 5.68 3.67 -6.76
C ARG A 73 6.19 4.17 -5.44
N ILE A 74 7.51 4.13 -5.28
CA ILE A 74 8.19 4.66 -4.10
C ILE A 74 8.89 5.97 -4.47
N PRO A 75 8.57 7.10 -3.83
CA PRO A 75 9.15 8.40 -4.19
C PRO A 75 10.66 8.46 -3.88
N PRO A 76 11.40 9.38 -4.52
CA PRO A 76 12.83 9.57 -4.27
C PRO A 76 13.17 9.78 -2.80
N GLY A 77 14.26 9.15 -2.33
CA GLY A 77 14.72 9.25 -0.94
C GLY A 77 13.82 8.53 0.08
N ALA A 78 12.79 7.82 -0.37
CA ALA A 78 12.02 6.87 0.41
C ALA A 78 12.34 5.43 0.01
N SER A 79 11.83 4.50 0.79
CA SER A 79 12.04 3.07 0.58
C SER A 79 10.89 2.31 1.23
N ALA A 80 10.54 1.12 0.73
CA ALA A 80 9.43 0.32 1.24
C ALA A 80 9.85 -1.07 1.72
N THR A 81 9.16 -1.55 2.75
CA THR A 81 9.07 -2.97 3.12
C THR A 81 7.74 -3.49 2.60
N VAL A 82 7.79 -4.40 1.63
CA VAL A 82 6.65 -4.95 0.92
C VAL A 82 6.37 -6.36 1.43
N HIS A 83 5.15 -6.59 1.91
CA HIS A 83 4.65 -7.90 2.30
C HIS A 83 3.79 -8.46 1.16
N LEU A 84 4.21 -9.60 0.62
CA LEU A 84 3.51 -10.30 -0.45
C LEU A 84 2.76 -11.52 0.11
N PRO A 85 1.76 -12.04 -0.62
CA PRO A 85 1.17 -13.34 -0.33
C PRO A 85 2.23 -14.44 -0.20
N GLY A 86 1.93 -15.47 0.58
CA GLY A 86 2.90 -16.54 0.90
C GLY A 86 3.97 -16.15 1.91
N GLY A 87 3.89 -14.94 2.50
CA GLY A 87 4.77 -14.50 3.59
C GLY A 87 6.12 -13.95 3.13
N GLN A 88 6.32 -13.77 1.82
CA GLN A 88 7.54 -13.14 1.32
C GLN A 88 7.59 -11.66 1.70
N ILE A 89 8.74 -11.21 2.21
CA ILE A 89 9.00 -9.81 2.53
C ILE A 89 10.14 -9.30 1.65
N ARG A 90 9.94 -8.15 1.00
CA ARG A 90 10.91 -7.53 0.10
C ARG A 90 11.17 -6.10 0.52
N ARG A 91 12.46 -5.73 0.60
CA ARG A 91 12.88 -4.34 0.79
C ARG A 91 13.21 -3.74 -0.57
N VAL A 92 12.64 -2.58 -0.89
CA VAL A 92 12.91 -1.86 -2.14
C VAL A 92 13.19 -0.39 -1.90
N SER A 93 14.03 0.20 -2.76
CA SER A 93 14.33 1.63 -2.79
C SER A 93 13.29 2.41 -3.61
N SER A 94 13.49 3.73 -3.76
CA SER A 94 12.71 4.56 -4.67
C SER A 94 12.65 3.99 -6.08
N GLY A 95 11.52 4.17 -6.76
CA GLY A 95 11.25 3.67 -8.11
C GLY A 95 9.88 2.99 -8.23
N ASP A 96 9.56 2.56 -9.44
CA ASP A 96 8.38 1.74 -9.73
C ASP A 96 8.75 0.26 -9.60
N HIS A 97 7.95 -0.50 -8.85
CA HIS A 97 8.16 -1.92 -8.58
C HIS A 97 6.92 -2.71 -8.93
N THR A 98 7.11 -3.95 -9.36
CA THR A 98 6.04 -4.91 -9.65
C THR A 98 6.38 -6.25 -9.03
N PHE A 99 5.38 -6.89 -8.43
CA PHE A 99 5.46 -8.20 -7.79
C PHE A 99 4.26 -9.04 -8.24
N GLY A 100 4.46 -10.35 -8.48
CA GLY A 100 3.42 -11.25 -8.99
C GLY A 100 3.45 -11.42 -10.51
N GLY A 101 3.21 -12.66 -10.97
CA GLY A 101 3.42 -13.19 -12.34
C GLY A 101 4.92 -13.38 -12.67
N ASP A 102 5.47 -14.56 -13.00
CA ASP A 102 5.03 -15.96 -13.23
C ASP A 102 6.17 -16.91 -12.78
N PRO A 103 5.93 -18.21 -12.57
CA PRO A 103 6.77 -19.21 -13.23
C PRO A 103 5.94 -19.93 -14.27
N ALA A 104 6.36 -19.86 -15.53
CA ALA A 104 6.07 -20.97 -16.43
C ALA A 104 6.72 -22.25 -15.88
#